data_AF-A0A226WTL0-F1
#
_entry.id   AF-A0A226WTL0-F1
#
_cell.length_a   1.000
_cell.length_b   1.000
_cell.length_c   1.000
_cell.angle_alpha   90.00
_cell.angle_beta   90.00
_cell.angle_gamma   90.00
#
_symmetry.space_group_name_H-M   'P 1'
#
loop_
_entity.id
_entity.type
_entity.pdbx_description
1 polymer ?
#
loop_
_entity_poly.entity_id
_entity_poly.type
_entity_poly.pdbx_seq_one_letter_code
_entity_poly.pdbx_strand_id
1 'polypeptide(L)'
;MAQKLERALRREGDLKRELTQLQLRTSASGPDLDVQMDLMKFDVAQEKAAVASLTAALLSAQEDLELEKANRSAAVHLLKKHGVIDGVAYASFTREQRVELIAVAMDEVAGKETTSRWRARSPASAKSGSSGRGKGS
;
A
#
# COMPACT_ATOMS: atom_id res chain seq x y z
N MET A 1 -37.72 -67.25 16.81
CA MET A 1 -37.31 -65.91 17.30
C MET A 1 -35.80 -65.77 17.52
N ALA A 2 -35.11 -66.77 18.08
CA ALA A 2 -33.66 -66.73 18.38
C ALA A 2 -32.75 -66.36 17.18
N GLN A 3 -32.94 -66.96 15.99
CA GLN A 3 -32.11 -66.66 14.80
C GLN A 3 -32.23 -65.22 14.27
N LYS A 4 -33.37 -64.55 14.48
CA LYS A 4 -33.53 -63.13 14.11
C LYS A 4 -32.79 -62.23 15.10
N LEU A 5 -32.79 -62.61 16.37
CA LEU A 5 -32.09 -61.91 17.44
C LEU A 5 -30.56 -62.00 17.25
N GLU A 6 -30.03 -63.17 16.93
CA GLU A 6 -28.59 -63.35 16.63
C GLU A 6 -28.14 -62.53 15.42
N ARG A 7 -28.94 -62.46 14.35
CA ARG A 7 -28.62 -61.62 13.18
C ARG A 7 -28.66 -60.13 13.51
N ALA A 8 -29.60 -59.70 14.36
CA ALA A 8 -29.68 -58.32 14.82
C ALA A 8 -28.47 -57.96 15.68
N LEU A 9 -28.05 -58.85 16.59
CA LEU A 9 -26.88 -58.66 17.45
C LEU A 9 -25.57 -58.60 16.65
N ARG A 10 -25.42 -59.43 15.60
CA ARG A 10 -24.25 -59.36 14.70
C ARG A 10 -24.18 -58.02 13.96
N ARG A 11 -25.31 -57.57 13.38
CA ARG A 11 -25.40 -56.26 12.73
C ARG A 11 -25.12 -55.11 13.69
N GLU A 12 -25.57 -55.19 14.93
CA GLU A 12 -25.32 -54.17 15.94
C GLU A 12 -23.82 -54.11 16.32
N GLY A 13 -23.17 -55.28 16.43
CA GLY A 13 -21.72 -55.37 16.64
C GLY A 13 -20.91 -54.80 15.46
N ASP A 14 -21.32 -55.07 14.23
CA ASP A 14 -20.67 -54.54 13.03
C ASP A 14 -20.86 -53.02 12.92
N LEU A 15 -22.07 -52.51 13.18
CA LEU A 15 -22.35 -51.07 13.22
C LEU A 15 -21.54 -50.35 14.31
N LYS A 16 -21.35 -50.95 15.49
CA LYS A 16 -20.50 -50.39 16.55
C LYS A 16 -19.03 -50.30 16.12
N ARG A 17 -18.53 -51.30 15.39
CA ARG A 17 -17.16 -51.29 14.85
C ARG A 17 -17.00 -50.22 13.77
N GLU A 18 -17.95 -50.11 12.85
CA GLU A 18 -17.95 -49.05 11.83
C GLU A 18 -18.00 -47.67 12.45
N LEU A 19 -18.84 -47.48 13.47
CA LEU A 19 -18.95 -46.21 14.21
C LEU A 19 -17.62 -45.85 14.91
N THR A 20 -16.95 -46.83 15.51
CA THR A 20 -15.67 -46.61 16.19
C THR A 20 -14.56 -46.28 15.19
N GLN A 21 -14.54 -46.96 14.03
CA GLN A 21 -13.59 -46.65 12.94
C GLN A 21 -13.83 -45.26 12.35
N LEU A 22 -15.10 -44.86 12.20
CA LEU A 22 -15.45 -43.50 11.78
C LEU A 22 -14.97 -42.47 12.80
N GLN A 23 -15.27 -42.65 14.08
CA GLN A 23 -14.84 -41.73 15.14
C GLN A 23 -13.31 -41.56 15.20
N LEU A 24 -12.56 -42.66 15.04
CA LEU A 24 -11.09 -42.63 14.96
C LEU A 24 -10.57 -41.86 13.75
N ARG A 25 -11.24 -41.97 12.60
CA ARG A 25 -10.87 -41.21 11.39
C ARG A 25 -11.18 -39.73 11.56
N THR A 26 -12.34 -39.39 12.11
CA THR A 26 -12.74 -37.99 12.32
C THR A 26 -11.84 -37.30 13.35
N SER A 27 -11.47 -37.98 14.43
CA SER A 27 -10.56 -37.42 15.43
C SER A 27 -9.12 -37.31 14.94
N ALA A 28 -8.68 -38.18 14.03
CA ALA A 28 -7.38 -38.06 13.37
C ALA A 28 -7.31 -36.91 12.37
N SER A 29 -8.42 -36.56 11.71
CA SER A 29 -8.49 -35.48 10.71
C SER A 29 -8.83 -34.09 11.27
N GLY A 30 -9.39 -34.01 12.48
CA GLY A 30 -9.74 -32.72 13.13
C GLY A 30 -8.54 -31.76 13.31
N PRO A 31 -7.42 -32.21 13.90
CA PRO A 31 -6.24 -31.35 14.10
C PRO A 31 -5.61 -30.86 12.78
N ASP A 32 -5.68 -31.69 11.73
CA ASP A 32 -5.13 -31.37 10.41
C ASP A 32 -5.97 -30.30 9.69
N LEU A 33 -7.30 -30.37 9.86
CA LEU A 33 -8.22 -29.34 9.37
C LEU A 33 -8.04 -27.99 10.07
N ASP A 34 -7.82 -27.98 11.40
CA ASP A 34 -7.58 -26.75 12.15
C ASP A 34 -6.27 -26.08 11.74
N VAL A 35 -5.18 -26.86 11.58
CA VAL A 35 -3.90 -26.36 11.10
C VAL A 35 -4.01 -25.82 9.66
N GLN A 36 -4.70 -26.55 8.77
CA GLN A 36 -4.91 -26.10 7.39
C GLN A 36 -5.73 -24.79 7.35
N MET A 37 -6.76 -24.69 8.19
CA MET A 37 -7.55 -23.48 8.32
C MET A 37 -6.71 -22.30 8.84
N ASP A 38 -5.84 -22.51 9.82
CA ASP A 38 -4.99 -21.46 10.37
C ASP A 38 -3.88 -21.02 9.40
N LEU A 39 -3.33 -21.93 8.60
CA LEU A 39 -2.43 -21.60 7.49
C LEU A 39 -3.15 -20.72 6.45
N MET A 40 -4.37 -21.10 6.04
CA MET A 40 -5.16 -20.29 5.11
C MET A 40 -5.48 -18.90 5.68
N LYS A 41 -5.79 -18.78 6.98
CA LYS A 41 -6.00 -17.48 7.63
C LYS A 41 -4.74 -16.63 7.64
N PHE A 42 -3.58 -17.26 7.86
CA PHE A 42 -2.29 -16.58 7.83
C PHE A 42 -1.98 -16.03 6.42
N ASP A 43 -2.16 -16.85 5.38
CA ASP A 43 -1.98 -16.43 3.99
C ASP A 43 -2.90 -15.26 3.63
N VAL A 44 -4.18 -15.33 4.03
CA VAL A 44 -5.14 -14.24 3.84
C VAL A 44 -4.71 -12.98 4.59
N ALA A 45 -4.14 -13.09 5.79
CA ALA A 45 -3.64 -11.94 6.54
C ALA A 45 -2.41 -11.30 5.86
N GLN A 46 -1.49 -12.12 5.35
CA GLN A 46 -0.32 -11.66 4.60
C GLN A 46 -0.72 -10.97 3.30
N GLU A 47 -1.66 -11.55 2.54
CA GLU A 47 -2.19 -10.95 1.33
C GLU A 47 -2.91 -9.64 1.62
N LYS A 48 -3.71 -9.56 2.69
CA LYS A 48 -4.33 -8.30 3.12
C LYS A 48 -3.30 -7.23 3.47
N ALA A 49 -2.21 -7.60 4.15
CA ALA A 49 -1.12 -6.68 4.44
C ALA A 49 -0.42 -6.19 3.16
N ALA A 50 -0.19 -7.09 2.20
CA ALA A 50 0.38 -6.74 0.89
C ALA A 50 -0.55 -5.81 0.09
N VAL A 51 -1.86 -6.10 0.05
CA VAL A 51 -2.87 -5.25 -0.60
C VAL A 51 -2.93 -3.87 0.07
N ALA A 52 -2.88 -3.79 1.40
CA ALA A 52 -2.86 -2.52 2.11
C ALA A 52 -1.59 -1.72 1.78
N SER A 53 -0.42 -2.38 1.75
CA SER A 53 0.84 -1.75 1.37
C SER A 53 0.81 -1.23 -0.07
N LEU A 54 0.28 -2.01 -1.01
CA LEU A 54 0.15 -1.61 -2.41
C LEU A 54 -0.85 -0.47 -2.58
N THR A 55 -1.93 -0.47 -1.80
CA THR A 55 -2.92 0.61 -1.79
C THR A 55 -2.32 1.91 -1.25
N ALA A 56 -1.54 1.85 -0.16
CA ALA A 56 -0.81 3.00 0.35
C ALA A 56 0.20 3.55 -0.67
N ALA A 57 0.94 2.67 -1.35
CA ALA A 57 1.84 3.06 -2.43
C ALA A 57 1.10 3.69 -3.62
N LEU A 58 -0.06 3.14 -3.99
CA LEU A 58 -0.91 3.69 -5.06
C LEU A 58 -1.42 5.08 -4.71
N LEU A 59 -1.92 5.29 -3.49
CA LEU A 59 -2.40 6.60 -3.03
C LEU A 59 -1.26 7.64 -3.04
N SER A 60 -0.06 7.27 -2.59
CA SER A 60 1.11 8.16 -2.66
C SER A 60 1.45 8.50 -4.12
N ALA A 61 1.47 7.51 -5.02
CA ALA A 61 1.78 7.73 -6.41
C ALA A 61 0.72 8.59 -7.12
N GLN A 62 -0.55 8.48 -6.72
CA GLN A 62 -1.63 9.34 -7.21
C GLN A 62 -1.42 10.79 -6.77
N GLU A 63 -1.08 11.02 -5.51
CA GLU A 63 -0.75 12.36 -5.00
C GLU A 63 0.45 12.97 -5.75
N ASP A 64 1.51 12.17 -5.95
CA ASP A 64 2.70 12.63 -6.68
C ASP A 64 2.37 12.99 -8.15
N LEU A 65 1.49 12.21 -8.80
CA LEU A 65 1.01 12.51 -10.15
C LEU A 65 0.22 13.82 -10.19
N GLU A 66 -0.63 14.09 -9.21
CA GLU A 66 -1.38 15.35 -9.13
C GLU A 66 -0.45 16.56 -8.95
N LEU A 67 0.56 16.44 -8.09
CA LEU A 67 1.57 17.48 -7.90
C LEU A 67 2.40 17.70 -9.17
N GLU A 68 2.78 16.64 -9.89
CA GLU A 68 3.47 16.75 -11.19
C GLU A 68 2.60 17.41 -12.27
N LYS A 69 1.30 17.07 -12.33
CA LYS A 69 0.36 17.74 -13.24
C LYS A 69 0.25 19.23 -12.93
N ALA A 70 0.16 19.59 -11.66
CA ALA A 70 0.10 20.99 -11.22
C ALA A 70 1.41 21.73 -11.55
N ASN A 71 2.57 21.11 -11.30
CA ASN A 71 3.88 21.64 -11.67
C ASN A 71 3.99 21.88 -13.18
N ARG A 72 3.62 20.89 -13.99
CA ARG A 72 3.62 21.02 -15.45
C ARG A 72 2.68 22.13 -15.92
N SER A 73 1.49 22.24 -15.33
CA SER A 73 0.53 23.31 -15.62
C SER A 73 1.11 24.68 -15.28
N ALA A 74 1.75 24.83 -14.11
CA ALA A 74 2.42 26.06 -13.69
C ALA A 74 3.61 26.41 -14.60
N ALA A 75 4.41 25.44 -15.03
CA ALA A 75 5.50 25.67 -15.98
C ALA A 75 4.96 26.15 -17.34
N VAL A 76 3.88 25.55 -17.84
CA VAL A 76 3.21 26.03 -19.07
C VAL A 76 2.64 27.43 -18.87
N HIS A 77 2.04 27.71 -17.71
CA HIS A 77 1.51 29.02 -17.37
C HIS A 77 2.61 30.09 -17.34
N LEU A 78 3.77 29.80 -16.72
CA LEU A 78 4.95 30.67 -16.75
C LEU A 78 5.43 30.93 -18.17
N LEU A 79 5.56 29.89 -18.99
CA LEU A 79 6.03 30.05 -20.37
C LEU A 79 5.04 30.87 -21.23
N LYS A 80 3.73 30.71 -21.00
CA LYS A 80 2.70 31.48 -21.71
C LYS A 80 2.64 32.94 -21.28
N LYS A 81 2.71 33.20 -19.97
CA LYS A 81 2.54 34.54 -19.38
C LYS A 81 3.84 35.34 -19.40
N HIS A 82 4.97 34.64 -19.30
CA HIS A 82 6.30 35.21 -19.14
C HIS A 82 7.35 34.40 -19.92
N GLY A 83 7.12 34.14 -21.22
CA GLY A 83 8.10 33.48 -22.11
C GLY A 83 9.49 34.15 -22.10
N VAL A 84 9.52 35.42 -21.69
CA VAL A 84 10.68 36.14 -21.17
C VAL A 84 10.29 36.76 -19.83
N ILE A 85 11.05 36.49 -18.75
CA ILE A 85 10.86 37.12 -17.44
C ILE A 85 11.90 38.24 -17.34
N ASP A 86 11.48 39.50 -17.30
CA ASP A 86 12.34 40.69 -17.17
C ASP A 86 13.53 40.75 -18.17
N GLY A 87 13.30 40.33 -19.42
CA GLY A 87 14.34 40.30 -20.46
C GLY A 87 15.28 39.09 -20.40
N VAL A 88 15.13 38.20 -19.42
CA VAL A 88 15.98 37.02 -19.20
C VAL A 88 15.23 35.75 -19.58
N ALA A 89 15.89 34.87 -20.35
CA ALA A 89 15.35 33.58 -20.71
C ALA A 89 15.23 32.68 -19.46
N TYR A 90 14.14 31.93 -19.34
CA TYR A 90 13.90 31.01 -18.23
C TYR A 90 15.07 30.01 -18.00
N ALA A 91 15.79 29.65 -19.07
CA ALA A 91 16.94 28.76 -19.00
C ALA A 91 18.15 29.34 -18.26
N SER A 92 18.24 30.66 -18.12
CA SER A 92 19.36 31.36 -17.48
C SER A 92 19.25 31.42 -15.96
N PHE A 93 18.08 31.10 -15.39
CA PHE A 93 17.89 31.06 -13.95
C PHE A 93 18.53 29.82 -13.33
N THR A 94 19.04 29.98 -12.11
CA THR A 94 19.53 28.87 -11.29
C THR A 94 18.40 27.88 -10.99
N ARG A 95 18.75 26.68 -10.52
CA ARG A 95 17.75 25.66 -10.20
C ARG A 95 16.81 26.15 -9.10
N GLU A 96 17.35 26.81 -8.08
CA GLU A 96 16.63 27.35 -6.93
C GLU A 96 15.65 28.45 -7.35
N GLN A 97 16.11 29.40 -8.17
CA GLN A 97 15.25 30.45 -8.73
C GLN A 97 14.13 29.90 -9.61
N ARG A 98 14.40 28.87 -10.42
CA ARG A 98 13.36 28.20 -11.21
C ARG A 98 12.29 27.54 -10.34
N VAL A 99 12.68 26.95 -9.21
CA VAL A 99 11.74 26.37 -8.24
C VAL A 99 10.87 27.45 -7.60
N GLU A 100 11.44 28.61 -7.26
CA GLU A 100 10.67 29.74 -6.73
C GLU A 100 9.67 30.30 -7.75
N LEU A 101 10.10 30.46 -9.01
CA LEU A 101 9.23 30.91 -10.10
C LEU A 101 8.08 29.93 -10.34
N ILE A 102 8.36 28.63 -10.40
CA ILE A 102 7.34 27.58 -10.53
C ILE A 102 6.38 27.66 -9.36
N ALA A 103 6.86 27.83 -8.13
CA ALA A 103 5.99 27.91 -6.96
C ALA A 103 5.03 29.11 -7.01
N VAL A 104 5.50 30.29 -7.44
CA VAL A 104 4.62 31.45 -7.63
C VAL A 104 3.54 31.16 -8.66
N ALA A 105 3.88 30.50 -9.77
CA ALA A 105 2.88 30.12 -10.76
C ALA A 105 1.96 28.99 -10.30
N MET A 106 2.43 28.06 -9.47
CA MET A 106 1.60 27.04 -8.84
C MET A 106 0.59 27.67 -7.86
N ASP A 107 0.98 28.70 -7.11
CA ASP A 107 0.07 29.45 -6.25
C ASP A 107 -1.08 30.07 -7.04
N GLU A 108 -0.80 30.58 -8.24
CA GLU A 108 -1.81 31.17 -9.13
C GLU A 108 -2.72 30.13 -9.78
N VAL A 109 -2.19 28.95 -10.14
CA VAL A 109 -2.92 27.94 -10.94
C VAL A 109 -3.60 26.87 -10.09
N ALA A 110 -2.97 26.44 -9.01
CA ALA A 110 -3.37 25.30 -8.18
C ALA A 110 -3.53 25.63 -6.69
N GLY A 111 -3.19 26.85 -6.29
CA GLY A 111 -3.35 27.34 -4.92
C GLY A 111 -2.19 27.01 -3.98
N LYS A 112 -2.08 27.81 -2.91
CA LYS A 112 -0.95 27.79 -1.95
C LYS A 112 -0.75 26.46 -1.24
N GLU A 113 -1.82 25.72 -0.99
CA GLU A 113 -1.75 24.42 -0.32
C GLU A 113 -1.03 23.38 -1.18
N THR A 114 -1.39 23.29 -2.45
CA THR A 114 -0.77 22.39 -3.44
C THR A 114 0.71 22.74 -3.64
N THR A 115 1.03 24.03 -3.73
CA THR A 115 2.41 24.51 -3.82
C THR A 115 3.24 24.14 -2.61
N SER A 116 2.69 24.25 -1.40
CA SER A 116 3.37 23.88 -0.16
C SER A 116 3.70 22.38 -0.14
N ARG A 117 2.73 21.53 -0.49
CA ARG A 117 2.93 20.07 -0.61
C ARG A 117 3.97 19.71 -1.67
N TRP A 118 3.91 20.36 -2.84
CA TRP A 118 4.91 20.18 -3.89
C TRP A 118 6.32 20.62 -3.46
N ARG A 119 6.46 21.76 -2.78
CA ARG A 119 7.75 22.24 -2.26
C ARG A 119 8.34 21.32 -1.20
N ALA A 120 7.51 20.75 -0.31
CA ALA A 120 7.94 19.81 0.71
C ALA A 120 8.50 18.51 0.10
N ARG A 121 7.96 18.08 -1.06
CA ARG A 121 8.42 16.91 -1.83
C ARG A 121 9.48 17.24 -2.88
N SER A 122 9.69 18.52 -3.18
CA SER A 122 10.63 18.95 -4.21
C SER A 122 12.09 18.75 -3.78
N PRO A 123 12.95 18.18 -4.66
CA PRO A 123 14.35 17.88 -4.32
C PRO A 123 15.21 19.11 -3.95
N ALA A 124 14.75 20.33 -4.23
CA ALA A 124 15.45 21.56 -3.85
C ALA A 124 15.37 21.86 -2.34
N SER A 125 14.31 21.42 -1.64
CA SER A 125 14.18 21.58 -0.18
C SER A 125 15.12 20.65 0.60
N ALA A 126 15.62 19.58 -0.02
CA ALA A 126 16.46 18.58 0.65
C ALA A 126 17.88 19.08 1.02
N LYS A 127 18.31 20.26 0.54
CA LYS A 127 19.65 20.80 0.82
C LYS A 127 19.76 21.66 2.10
N SER A 128 18.68 21.95 2.82
CA SER A 128 18.72 22.82 4.02
C SER A 128 18.88 22.06 5.36
N GLY A 129 18.99 20.72 5.34
CA GLY A 129 19.00 19.90 6.56
C GLY A 129 20.36 19.37 7.03
N SER A 130 21.45 19.53 6.27
CA SER A 130 22.76 18.94 6.59
C SER A 130 23.80 20.00 6.97
N SER A 131 23.55 20.67 8.10
CA SER A 131 24.53 21.55 8.76
C SER A 131 24.17 21.65 10.24
N GLY A 132 24.55 20.65 11.05
CA GLY A 132 24.36 20.78 12.49
C GLY A 132 24.38 19.48 13.31
N ARG A 133 25.29 18.54 13.04
CA ARG A 133 25.59 17.50 14.03
C ARG A 133 26.97 16.91 13.78
N GLY A 134 27.97 17.49 14.42
CA GLY A 134 29.34 17.01 14.34
C GLY A 134 30.34 17.98 14.95
N LYS A 135 30.25 18.23 16.27
CA LYS A 135 31.41 18.61 17.09
C LYS A 135 31.11 18.52 18.59
N GLY A 136 32.09 17.98 19.32
CA GLY A 136 32.12 17.74 20.77
C GLY A 136 32.14 16.23 21.02
N SER A 137 33.27 15.51 21.06
CA SER A 137 34.51 15.76 21.81
C SER A 137 34.26 16.17 23.25
#